data_AF-A0A9X6YMD0-F1
#
_entry.id   AF-A0A9X6YMD0-F1
#
_cell.length_a   1.000
_cell.length_b   1.000
_cell.length_c   1.000
_cell.angle_alpha   90.00
_cell.angle_beta   90.00
_cell.angle_gamma   90.00
#
_symmetry.space_group_name_H-M   'P 1'
#
loop_
_entity.id
_entity.type
_entity.pdbx_description
1 polymer ?
#
loop_
_entity_poly.entity_id
_entity_poly.type
_entity_poly.pdbx_seq_one_letter_code
_entity_poly.pdbx_strand_id
1 'polypeptide(L)' 'MMEKLYIIKYTHIMTGTGKDETRTHYFEESQKAQFLAKYVALKEAWYCYNLEAYRADKVTKLDVDSLLDF' A
#
# COMPACT_ATOMS: atom_id res chain seq x y z
N MET A 1 -19.87 -12.66 6.54
CA MET A 1 -19.35 -11.85 5.40
C MET A 1 -17.86 -11.72 5.59
N MET A 2 -17.03 -12.07 4.60
CA MET A 2 -15.58 -11.82 4.69
C MET A 2 -15.32 -10.36 4.36
N GLU A 3 -14.68 -9.62 5.28
CA GLU A 3 -14.33 -8.22 5.09
C GLU A 3 -13.19 -8.11 4.07
N LYS A 4 -13.45 -7.44 2.95
CA LYS A 4 -12.43 -7.11 1.97
C LYS A 4 -11.58 -5.97 2.52
N LEU A 5 -10.26 -6.10 2.40
CA LEU A 5 -9.29 -5.13 2.91
C LEU A 5 -8.41 -4.60 1.77
N TYR A 6 -8.19 -3.29 1.74
CA TYR A 6 -7.14 -2.66 0.95
C TYR A 6 -5.90 -2.43 1.82
N ILE A 7 -4.73 -2.69 1.27
CA ILE A 7 -3.45 -2.61 1.98
C ILE A 7 -2.49 -1.75 1.18
N ILE A 8 -1.79 -0.83 1.84
CA ILE A 8 -0.65 -0.11 1.25
C ILE A 8 0.58 -0.50 2.04
N LYS A 9 1.65 -0.90 1.36
CA LYS A 9 2.96 -1.16 1.96
C LYS A 9 3.99 -0.27 1.27
N TYR A 10 4.90 0.32 2.01
CA TYR A 10 5.98 1.12 1.45
C TYR A 10 7.17 1.16 2.38
N THR A 11 8.32 1.52 1.85
CA THR A 11 9.50 1.86 2.64
C THR A 11 9.57 3.38 2.82
N HIS A 12 9.69 3.80 4.07
CA HIS A 12 9.79 5.18 4.51
C HIS A 12 11.26 5.52 4.77
N ILE A 13 11.78 6.53 4.07
CA ILE A 13 13.12 7.06 4.27
C ILE A 13 13.13 7.92 5.53
N MET A 14 13.80 7.47 6.59
CA MET A 14 13.95 8.25 7.81
C MET A 14 15.24 9.07 7.74
N THR A 15 15.14 10.32 7.28
CA THR A 15 16.27 11.24 7.26
C THR A 15 16.75 11.54 8.68
N GLY A 16 18.03 11.33 8.97
CA GLY A 16 18.66 11.65 10.26
C GLY A 16 18.94 10.45 11.17
N THR A 17 18.29 9.31 10.97
CA THR A 17 18.56 8.06 11.73
C THR A 17 19.34 7.02 10.93
N GLY A 18 19.43 7.18 9.61
CA GLY A 18 20.19 6.30 8.71
C GLY A 18 19.57 4.92 8.50
N LYS A 19 18.27 4.74 8.85
CA LYS A 19 17.57 3.47 8.67
C LYS A 19 16.20 3.70 8.04
N ASP A 20 15.92 2.97 6.98
CA ASP A 20 14.63 3.00 6.33
C ASP A 20 13.64 2.03 7.00
N GLU A 21 12.37 2.40 7.07
CA GLU A 21 11.33 1.62 7.76
C GLU A 21 10.24 1.15 6.80
N THR A 22 9.87 -0.14 6.87
CA THR A 22 8.69 -0.61 6.15
C THR A 22 7.42 -0.24 6.93
N ARG A 23 6.49 0.43 6.27
CA ARG A 23 5.18 0.80 6.82
C ARG A 23 4.06 0.13 6.04
N THR A 24 3.02 -0.27 6.77
CA THR A 24 1.82 -0.89 6.19
C THR A 24 0.57 -0.18 6.71
N HIS A 25 -0.33 0.20 5.81
CA HIS A 25 -1.65 0.74 6.13
C HIS A 25 -2.73 -0.23 5.66
N TYR A 26 -3.79 -0.36 6.46
CA TYR A 26 -4.95 -1.20 6.18
C TYR A 26 -6.19 -0.32 6.11
N PHE A 27 -7.07 -0.62 5.16
CA PHE A 27 -8.33 0.06 4.95
C PHE A 27 -9.41 -0.97 4.68
N GLU A 28 -10.59 -0.78 5.24
CA GLU A 28 -11.75 -1.60 4.89
C GLU A 28 -12.29 -1.24 3.50
N GLU A 29 -13.12 -2.11 2.91
CA GLU A 29 -13.77 -1.84 1.63
C GLU A 29 -14.58 -0.54 1.64
N SER A 30 -15.23 -0.23 2.78
CA SER A 30 -15.95 1.02 3.04
C SER A 30 -15.06 2.26 2.95
N GLN A 31 -13.74 2.09 3.12
CA GLN A 31 -12.73 3.17 3.13
C GLN A 31 -11.93 3.25 1.82
N LYS A 32 -12.43 2.66 0.72
CA LYS A 32 -11.75 2.68 -0.59
C LYS A 32 -11.28 4.08 -1.01
N ALA A 33 -12.08 5.12 -0.76
CA ALA A 33 -11.71 6.50 -1.08
C ALA A 33 -10.48 6.98 -0.29
N GLN A 34 -10.37 6.62 0.99
CA GLN A 34 -9.23 6.97 1.84
C GLN A 34 -7.97 6.21 1.43
N PHE A 35 -8.13 4.93 1.07
CA PHE A 35 -7.05 4.13 0.48
C PHE A 35 -6.47 4.80 -0.77
N LEU A 36 -7.33 5.19 -1.72
CA LEU A 36 -6.89 5.86 -2.96
C LEU A 36 -6.19 7.18 -2.68
N ALA A 37 -6.75 8.03 -1.80
CA ALA A 37 -6.15 9.30 -1.43
C ALA A 37 -4.78 9.11 -0.78
N LYS A 38 -4.63 8.13 0.11
CA LYS A 38 -3.36 7.83 0.78
C LYS A 38 -2.32 7.32 -0.22
N TYR A 39 -2.71 6.45 -1.15
CA TYR A 39 -1.80 5.92 -2.17
C TYR A 39 -1.25 7.02 -3.07
N VAL A 40 -2.11 7.93 -3.56
CA VAL A 40 -1.67 9.08 -4.39
C VAL A 40 -0.69 9.96 -3.61
N ALA A 41 -1.01 10.28 -2.36
CA ALA A 41 -0.11 11.08 -1.52
C ALA A 41 1.26 10.41 -1.29
N LEU A 42 1.29 9.08 -1.15
CA LEU A 42 2.53 8.32 -0.99
C LEU A 42 3.32 8.18 -2.30
N LYS A 43 2.64 8.13 -3.45
CA LYS A 43 3.29 8.06 -4.77
C LYS A 43 4.08 9.34 -5.09
N GLU A 44 3.63 10.47 -4.59
CA GLU A 44 4.28 11.78 -4.77
C GLU A 44 5.25 12.13 -3.63
N ALA A 45 5.30 11.31 -2.58
CA ALA A 45 6.15 11.57 -1.42
C ALA A 45 7.61 11.19 -1.68
N TRP A 46 8.52 12.16 -1.56
CA TRP A 46 9.96 11.94 -1.72
C TRP A 46 10.56 10.93 -0.73
N TYR A 47 9.94 10.77 0.45
CA TYR A 47 10.38 9.84 1.50
C TYR A 47 9.83 8.42 1.29
N CYS A 48 9.05 8.18 0.25
CA CYS A 48 8.37 6.92 0.00
C CYS A 48 9.01 6.22 -1.19
N TYR A 49 9.48 4.98 -0.98
CA TYR A 49 9.93 4.12 -2.07
C TYR A 49 9.44 2.69 -1.84
N ASN A 50 9.51 1.84 -2.87
CA ASN A 50 8.90 0.50 -2.87
C ASN A 50 7.42 0.52 -2.47
N LEU A 51 6.65 1.47 -3.01
CA LEU A 51 5.22 1.61 -2.75
C LEU A 51 4.43 0.50 -3.47
N GLU A 52 3.78 -0.35 -2.69
CA GLU A 52 2.95 -1.46 -3.14
C GLU A 52 1.53 -1.31 -2.58
N ALA A 53 0.54 -1.75 -3.35
CA ALA A 53 -0.85 -1.75 -2.91
C ALA A 53 -1.55 -3.05 -3.28
N TYR A 54 -2.40 -3.54 -2.38
CA TYR A 54 -3.07 -4.83 -2.50
C TYR A 54 -4.54 -4.71 -2.13
N ARG A 55 -5.37 -5.52 -2.78
CA ARG A 55 -6.70 -5.87 -2.28
C ARG A 55 -6.63 -7.30 -1.79
N ALA A 56 -6.97 -7.51 -0.53
CA ALA A 56 -6.96 -8.82 0.10
C ALA A 56 -8.41 -9.23 0.41
N ASP A 57 -8.83 -10.31 -0.24
CA ASP A 57 -10.12 -10.96 -0.03
C ASP A 57 -10.02 -11.97 1.12
N LYS A 58 -8.82 -12.55 1.28
CA LYS A 58 -8.27 -13.29 2.44
C LYS A 58 -6.86 -13.78 2.08
N VAL A 59 -5.85 -13.48 2.92
CA VAL A 59 -4.52 -14.13 3.07
C VAL A 59 -3.99 -14.92 1.84
N THR A 60 -3.90 -14.29 0.68
CA THR A 60 -3.11 -14.80 -0.45
C THR A 60 -2.44 -13.61 -1.10
N LYS A 61 -1.13 -13.72 -1.28
CA LYS A 61 -0.25 -12.69 -1.83
C LYS A 61 -0.77 -12.35 -3.24
N LEU A 62 -1.32 -11.16 -3.42
CA LEU A 62 -1.83 -10.70 -4.73
C LEU A 62 -0.62 -10.45 -5.64
N ASP A 63 -0.54 -11.18 -6.75
CA ASP A 63 0.48 -10.99 -7.77
C ASP A 63 0.06 -9.82 -8.68
N VAL A 64 0.74 -8.69 -8.50
CA VAL A 64 0.41 -7.41 -9.15
C VAL A 64 0.83 -7.40 -10.62
N ASP A 65 1.83 -8.20 -11.02
CA ASP A 65 2.33 -8.27 -12.40
C ASP A 65 1.28 -8.87 -13.35
N SER A 66 0.44 -9.79 -12.85
CA SER A 66 -0.68 -10.39 -13.59
C SER A 66 -1.82 -9.40 -13.93
N LEU A 67 -1.78 -8.17 -13.42
CA LEU A 67 -2.78 -7.12 -13.68
C LEU A 67 -2.27 -6.04 -14.66
N LEU A 68 -1.02 -6.14 -15.13
CA LEU A 68 -0.38 -5.13 -15.98
C LEU A 68 -0.11 -5.60 -17.42
N ASP A 69 -0.32 -6.88 -17.76
CA ASP A 69 -0.25 -7.36 -19.14
C ASP A 69 -1.57 -7.09 -19.89
N PHE A 70 -1.54 -6.07 -20.77
CA PHE A 70 -2.51 -5.84 -21.86
C PHE A 70 -1.81 -5.92 -23.21
#